data_AF-A0A0S9QZC4-F1
#
_entry.id   AF-A0A0S9QZC4-F1
#
_cell.length_a   1.000
_cell.length_b   1.000
_cell.length_c   1.000
_cell.angle_alpha   90.00
_cell.angle_beta   90.00
_cell.angle_gamma   90.00
#
_symmetry.space_group_name_H-M   'P 1'
#
loop_
_entity.id
_entity.type
_entity.pdbx_description
1 polymer ?
#
loop_
_entity_poly.entity_id
_entity_poly.type
_entity_poly.pdbx_seq_one_letter_code
_entity_poly.pdbx_strand_id
1 'polypeptide(L)' 'MSDENTATYPYTLEIQPPKAPGSPYQWAIRRKGKLIQRSDRNHPTEAKARENGMAQIELLLSGAGDR' A
#
# COMPACT_ATOMS: atom_id res chain seq x y z
N MET A 1 -14.65 13.45 -5.34
CA MET A 1 -13.47 12.86 -4.67
C MET A 1 -13.78 11.39 -4.52
N SER A 2 -13.07 10.55 -5.27
CA SER A 2 -13.47 9.20 -5.65
C SER A 2 -13.61 8.26 -4.44
N ASP A 3 -14.76 7.62 -4.32
CA ASP A 3 -15.09 6.55 -3.35
C ASP A 3 -14.31 5.24 -3.61
N GLU A 4 -12.99 5.29 -3.83
CA GLU A 4 -12.13 4.10 -3.91
C GLU A 4 -11.89 3.46 -2.52
N ASN A 5 -12.26 4.17 -1.44
CA ASN A 5 -12.01 3.76 -0.06
C ASN A 5 -12.87 2.58 0.42
N THR A 6 -13.97 2.25 -0.28
CA THR A 6 -14.87 1.18 0.16
C THR A 6 -14.37 -0.21 -0.25
N ALA A 7 -13.73 -0.33 -1.42
CA ALA A 7 -13.28 -1.62 -1.96
C ALA A 7 -12.14 -2.25 -1.12
N THR A 8 -11.36 -1.41 -0.44
CA THR A 8 -10.20 -1.84 0.34
C THR A 8 -10.46 -1.87 1.84
N TYR A 9 -11.65 -1.47 2.31
CA TYR A 9 -11.98 -1.44 3.74
C TYR A 9 -11.80 -2.82 4.38
N PRO A 10 -11.16 -2.93 5.57
CA PRO A 10 -10.75 -1.87 6.50
C PRO A 10 -9.35 -1.29 6.26
N TYR A 11 -8.74 -1.57 5.12
CA TYR A 11 -7.40 -1.18 4.76
C TYR A 11 -7.35 0.11 3.95
N THR A 12 -6.24 0.82 4.06
CA THR A 12 -5.94 2.03 3.29
C THR A 12 -4.51 1.96 2.81
N LEU A 13 -4.31 2.25 1.52
CA LEU A 13 -3.00 2.29 0.90
C LEU A 13 -2.47 3.73 0.86
N GLU A 14 -1.31 3.97 1.46
CA GLU A 14 -0.60 5.25 1.39
C GLU A 14 0.67 5.07 0.55
N ILE A 15 0.78 5.79 -0.56
CA ILE A 15 2.02 5.82 -1.35
C ILE A 15 2.95 6.87 -0.77
N GLN A 16 4.19 6.45 -0.47
CA GLN A 16 5.22 7.31 0.06
C GLN A 16 6.18 7.69 -1.06
N PRO A 17 6.26 8.97 -1.44
CA PRO A 17 7.21 9.43 -2.44
C PRO A 17 8.65 9.30 -1.90
N PRO A 18 9.63 9.18 -2.79
CA PRO A 18 11.03 9.11 -2.41
C PRO A 18 11.50 10.38 -1.67
N LYS A 19 12.24 10.18 -0.58
CA LYS A 19 12.78 11.28 0.25
C LYS A 19 13.95 12.03 -0.40
N ALA A 20 14.56 11.44 -1.41
CA ALA A 20 15.65 12.03 -2.17
C ALA A 20 15.53 11.68 -3.66
N PRO A 21 16.01 12.55 -4.58
CA PRO A 21 16.09 12.23 -5.99
C PRO A 21 16.83 10.90 -6.22
N GLY A 22 16.23 9.99 -6.99
CA GLY A 22 16.79 8.65 -7.25
C GLY A 22 16.48 7.59 -6.18
N SER A 23 15.83 7.96 -5.07
CA SER A 23 15.28 6.96 -4.15
C SER A 23 14.01 6.33 -4.72
N PRO A 24 13.65 5.11 -4.31
CA PRO A 24 12.44 4.43 -4.75
C PRO A 24 11.18 4.94 -4.03
N TYR A 25 10.04 4.79 -4.69
CA TYR A 25 8.73 4.89 -4.06
C TYR A 25 8.52 3.72 -3.11
N GLN A 26 7.81 4.00 -2.02
CA GLN A 26 7.37 2.99 -1.06
C GLN A 26 5.86 3.09 -0.89
N TRP A 27 5.28 2.10 -0.23
CA TRP A 27 3.87 2.14 0.18
C TRP A 27 3.73 1.66 1.62
N ALA A 28 2.63 2.07 2.25
CA ALA A 28 2.25 1.66 3.59
C ALA A 28 0.77 1.29 3.61
N ILE A 29 0.43 0.19 4.27
CA ILE A 29 -0.96 -0.22 4.47
C ILE A 29 -1.34 0.02 5.93
N ARG A 30 -2.45 0.72 6.10
CA ARG A 30 -3.06 0.95 7.41
C ARG A 30 -4.38 0.21 7.52
N ARG A 31 -4.68 -0.31 8.71
CA ARG A 31 -5.99 -0.84 9.05
C ARG A 31 -6.62 0.09 10.08
N LYS A 32 -7.75 0.71 9.74
CA LYS A 32 -8.43 1.70 10.62
C LYS A 32 -7.46 2.77 11.17
N GLY A 33 -6.58 3.30 10.31
CA GLY A 33 -5.59 4.32 10.66
C GLY A 33 -4.29 3.80 11.33
N LYS A 34 -4.27 2.56 11.83
CA LYS A 34 -3.04 1.95 12.38
C LYS A 34 -2.20 1.35 11.26
N LEU A 35 -0.91 1.70 11.20
CA LEU A 35 0.04 1.06 10.29
C LEU A 35 0.17 -0.42 10.63
N ILE A 36 -0.06 -1.28 9.64
CA ILE A 36 0.09 -2.73 9.78
C ILE A 36 1.20 -3.29 8.88
N GLN A 37 1.48 -2.65 7.74
CA GLN A 37 2.49 -3.12 6.81
C GLN A 37 3.15 -1.97 6.06
N ARG A 38 4.42 -2.15 5.69
CA ARG A 38 5.18 -1.27 4.80
C ARG A 38 5.76 -2.10 3.68
N SER A 39 5.98 -1.46 2.53
CA SER A 39 6.76 -2.07 1.47
C SER A 39 8.17 -2.35 1.96
N ASP A 40 8.59 -3.60 1.81
CA ASP A 40 9.97 -4.06 1.93
C ASP A 40 10.73 -3.89 0.61
N ARG A 41 10.03 -3.54 -0.49
CA ARG A 41 10.57 -3.45 -1.84
C ARG A 41 10.70 -2.00 -2.32
N ASN A 42 11.71 -1.82 -3.16
CA ASN A 42 11.97 -0.58 -3.85
C ASN A 42 11.14 -0.53 -5.14
N HIS A 43 10.25 0.46 -5.27
CA HIS A 43 9.46 0.66 -6.48
C HIS A 43 9.99 1.86 -7.30
N PRO A 44 10.22 1.70 -8.61
CA PRO A 44 10.77 2.79 -9.43
C PRO A 44 9.74 3.91 -9.70
N THR A 45 8.45 3.62 -9.59
CA THR A 45 7.37 4.57 -9.89
C THR A 45 6.25 4.48 -8.86
N GLU A 46 5.50 5.57 -8.69
CA GLU A 46 4.31 5.62 -7.84
C GLU A 46 3.28 4.57 -8.29
N ALA A 47 3.10 4.39 -9.60
CA ALA A 47 2.18 3.40 -10.16
C ALA A 47 2.55 1.97 -9.74
N LYS A 48 3.84 1.62 -9.78
CA LYS A 48 4.27 0.27 -9.37
C LYS A 48 4.15 0.06 -7.87
N ALA A 49 4.40 1.10 -7.06
CA ALA A 49 4.15 1.06 -5.63
C ALA A 49 2.65 0.84 -5.34
N ARG A 50 1.77 1.53 -6.07
CA ARG A 50 0.32 1.40 -5.92
C ARG A 50 -0.19 0.03 -6.30
N GLU A 51 0.19 -0.49 -7.46
CA GLU A 51 -0.17 -1.83 -7.94
C GLU A 51 0.25 -2.90 -6.92
N ASN A 52 1.48 -2.82 -6.41
CA ASN A 52 1.98 -3.79 -5.45
C ASN A 52 1.27 -3.68 -4.09
N GLY A 53 1.04 -2.46 -3.60
CA GLY A 53 0.29 -2.23 -2.37
C GLY A 53 -1.16 -2.69 -2.47
N MET A 54 -1.81 -2.52 -3.62
CA MET A 54 -3.17 -3.01 -3.86
C MET A 54 -3.22 -4.55 -3.85
N ALA A 55 -2.27 -5.21 -4.53
CA ALA A 55 -2.17 -6.67 -4.50
C ALA A 55 -1.98 -7.19 -3.06
N GLN A 56 -1.21 -6.47 -2.23
CA GLN A 56 -1.07 -6.83 -0.82
C GLN A 56 -2.35 -6.62 -0.01
N ILE A 57 -3.14 -5.57 -0.29
CA ILE A 57 -4.47 -5.39 0.31
C ILE A 57 -5.40 -6.55 -0.07
N GLU A 58 -5.40 -6.99 -1.34
CA GLU A 58 -6.18 -8.14 -1.79
C GLU A 58 -5.79 -9.43 -1.04
N LEU A 59 -4.49 -9.64 -0.78
CA LEU A 59 -4.02 -10.76 0.05
C LEU A 59 -4.48 -10.65 1.51
N LEU A 60 -4.48 -9.45 2.09
CA LEU A 60 -5.00 -9.21 3.44
C LEU A 60 -6.51 -9.45 3.52
N LEU A 61 -7.27 -9.01 2.51
CA LEU A 61 -8.71 -9.22 2.42
C LEU A 61 -9.08 -10.70 2.26
N SER A 62 -8.27 -11.47 1.53
CA SER A 62 -8.45 -12.93 1.41
C SER A 62 -8.01 -13.72 2.65
N GLY A 63 -7.46 -13.05 3.69
CA GLY A 63 -6.96 -13.69 4.91
C GLY A 63 -5.62 -14.42 4.73
N ALA A 64 -5.00 -14.34 3.55
CA ALA A 64 -3.71 -14.96 3.26
C ALA A 64 -2.52 -14.17 3.84
N GLY A 65 -2.72 -12.89 4.16
CA GLY A 65 -1.66 -12.01 4.69
C GLY A 65 -1.47 -12.02 6.21
N ASP A 66 -2.17 -12.88 6.95
CA ASP A 66 -2.16 -12.94 8.44
C ASP A 66 -1.41 -14.18 8.99
N ARG A 67 -0.53 -14.81 8.19
CA ARG A 67 0.25 -16.00 8.57
C ARG A 67 1.69 -15.68 8.93
#